data_AF-A0A146FHX6-F1
#
_entry.id   AF-A0A146FHX6-F1
#
_cell.length_a   1.000
_cell.length_b   1.000
_cell.length_c   1.000
_cell.angle_alpha   90.00
_cell.angle_beta   90.00
_cell.angle_gamma   90.00
#
_symmetry.space_group_name_H-M   'P 1'
#
loop_
_entity.id
_entity.type
_entity.pdbx_description
1 polymer ?
#
loop_
_entity_poly.entity_id
_entity_poly.type
_entity_poly.pdbx_seq_one_letter_code
_entity_poly.pdbx_strand_id
1 'polypeptide(L)'
;MPPPSVEDRPSHDTISIIYPSDFKIIVTRNYLYSKDRTYKKATFNVDYATLINSTQFFRGWLDRNRFSMKPKNVLELDGSNIVTFEIILRKLHNTLEQMSVGAVSLADIWDLPYLCQTCHVDCKELTQWFKTWCAHQKDKVEPGKELSYYHEVLIPSCVYNDAEIFAQSTRAVVYQNTGHITARIPNEYRKPLAAPLMRHLNAARDRLCEIVHQELSGRITHILQRPLSPCCERTVFELLRELQRIQAWPYDNCFTNHGIDELLNRLAHFDADRMHKYIDPATNSQFNCVMCSMDWKTIVESTATRVAGYFDGLCLDCALRTDENPPPGGQYDKKDYWDCLESHDRYDRKCRIQHGEPSWYFSFMGEQRELQATPAHGVGLPYRLSNQC
;
A
#
# COMPACT_ATOMS: atom_id res chain seq x y z
N MET A 1 -8.55 -42.77 -35.57
CA MET A 1 -9.80 -42.24 -34.98
C MET A 1 -9.55 -40.79 -34.60
N PRO A 2 -10.28 -39.81 -35.16
CA PRO A 2 -10.23 -38.47 -34.61
C PRO A 2 -10.91 -38.48 -33.22
N PRO A 3 -10.46 -37.63 -32.27
CA PRO A 3 -11.16 -37.47 -30.99
C PRO A 3 -12.56 -36.87 -31.25
N PRO A 4 -13.54 -37.13 -30.36
CA PRO A 4 -14.90 -36.66 -30.53
C PRO A 4 -14.95 -35.13 -30.50
N SER A 5 -15.81 -34.56 -31.35
CA SER A 5 -16.17 -33.15 -31.34
C SER A 5 -16.70 -32.75 -29.96
N VAL A 6 -15.97 -31.87 -29.28
CA VAL A 6 -16.48 -31.18 -28.10
C VAL A 6 -17.55 -30.20 -28.60
N GLU A 7 -18.82 -30.51 -28.34
CA GLU A 7 -19.89 -29.52 -28.42
C GLU A 7 -19.64 -28.46 -27.34
N ASP A 8 -18.97 -27.37 -27.71
CA ASP A 8 -18.89 -26.16 -26.88
C ASP A 8 -20.28 -25.49 -26.84
N ARG A 9 -21.10 -25.89 -25.86
CA ARG A 9 -22.27 -25.12 -25.47
C ARG A 9 -21.81 -23.84 -24.74
N PRO A 10 -22.26 -22.64 -25.14
CA PRO A 10 -21.99 -21.44 -24.37
C PRO A 10 -22.64 -21.57 -22.99
N SER A 11 -21.85 -21.46 -21.92
CA SER A 11 -22.36 -21.41 -20.54
C SER A 11 -23.21 -20.13 -20.39
N HIS A 12 -24.52 -20.27 -20.53
CA HIS A 12 -25.49 -19.21 -20.29
C HIS A 12 -25.85 -19.20 -18.80
N ASP A 13 -25.19 -18.35 -18.03
CA ASP A 13 -25.54 -18.16 -16.62
C ASP A 13 -26.67 -17.14 -16.51
N THR A 14 -27.77 -17.53 -15.84
CA THR A 14 -28.84 -16.59 -15.46
C THR A 14 -28.65 -16.23 -14.00
N ILE A 15 -28.43 -14.94 -13.73
CA ILE A 15 -28.12 -14.39 -12.41
C ILE A 15 -29.31 -13.52 -11.97
N SER A 16 -29.92 -13.88 -10.85
CA SER A 16 -31.00 -13.09 -10.26
C SER A 16 -30.42 -12.04 -9.33
N ILE A 17 -30.52 -10.76 -9.73
CA ILE A 17 -30.13 -9.61 -8.89
C ILE A 17 -31.25 -9.28 -7.90
N ILE A 18 -32.50 -9.45 -8.31
CA ILE A 18 -33.71 -9.27 -7.51
C ILE A 18 -34.80 -10.25 -7.95
N TYR A 19 -35.74 -10.55 -7.05
CA TYR A 19 -36.95 -11.29 -7.35
C TYR A 19 -38.16 -10.66 -6.62
N PRO A 20 -39.29 -10.41 -7.30
CA PRO A 20 -39.51 -10.59 -8.75
C PRO A 20 -38.72 -9.57 -9.59
N SER A 21 -38.49 -9.88 -10.87
CA SER A 21 -37.79 -9.02 -11.84
C SER A 21 -38.68 -8.75 -13.06
N ASP A 22 -38.65 -7.53 -13.60
CA ASP A 22 -39.43 -7.13 -14.77
C ASP A 22 -38.57 -6.84 -16.03
N PHE A 23 -37.23 -6.88 -15.88
CA PHE A 23 -36.28 -6.53 -16.92
C PHE A 23 -35.05 -7.44 -16.94
N LYS A 24 -34.44 -7.59 -18.13
CA LYS A 24 -33.27 -8.44 -18.35
C LYS A 24 -32.12 -7.64 -18.96
N ILE A 25 -30.93 -7.77 -18.38
CA ILE A 25 -29.69 -7.28 -18.98
C ILE A 25 -28.85 -8.47 -19.37
N ILE A 26 -28.39 -8.48 -20.61
CA ILE A 26 -27.57 -9.52 -21.19
C ILE A 26 -26.19 -8.92 -21.42
N VAL A 27 -25.17 -9.49 -20.80
CA VAL A 27 -23.78 -9.06 -20.96
C VAL A 27 -22.99 -10.14 -21.67
N THR A 28 -22.32 -9.77 -22.76
CA THR A 28 -21.44 -10.65 -23.54
C THR A 28 -19.99 -10.21 -23.37
N ARG A 29 -19.14 -11.11 -22.85
CA ARG A 29 -17.69 -10.90 -22.78
C ARG A 29 -17.02 -11.58 -23.98
N ASN A 30 -16.33 -10.78 -24.80
CA ASN A 30 -15.58 -11.25 -25.97
C ASN A 30 -14.10 -11.43 -25.61
N TYR A 31 -13.57 -12.65 -25.79
CA TYR A 31 -12.13 -12.90 -25.66
C TYR A 31 -11.46 -12.74 -27.03
N LEU A 32 -10.89 -11.57 -27.30
CA LEU A 32 -10.28 -11.23 -28.61
C LEU A 32 -8.99 -12.02 -28.93
N TYR A 33 -8.42 -12.76 -27.97
CA TYR A 33 -7.10 -13.39 -28.09
C TYR A 33 -7.12 -14.92 -28.31
N SER A 34 -8.29 -15.53 -28.43
CA SER A 34 -8.43 -16.96 -28.68
C SER A 34 -8.79 -17.22 -30.15
N LYS A 35 -8.06 -18.13 -30.82
CA LYS A 35 -8.38 -18.58 -32.20
C LYS A 35 -9.78 -19.21 -32.29
N ASP A 36 -10.29 -19.70 -31.16
CA ASP A 36 -11.68 -20.10 -30.98
C ASP A 36 -12.42 -18.94 -30.30
N ARG A 37 -13.39 -18.33 -30.98
CA ARG A 37 -14.22 -17.24 -30.44
C ARG A 37 -15.14 -17.77 -29.33
N THR A 38 -14.58 -18.09 -28.17
CA THR A 38 -15.37 -18.38 -26.97
C THR A 38 -15.91 -17.06 -26.44
N TYR A 39 -17.22 -16.90 -26.40
CA TYR A 39 -17.90 -15.79 -25.75
C TYR A 39 -18.58 -16.29 -24.48
N LYS A 40 -18.41 -15.57 -23.37
CA LYS A 40 -19.22 -15.82 -22.17
C LYS A 40 -20.39 -14.86 -22.18
N LYS A 41 -21.57 -15.37 -21.86
CA LYS A 41 -22.81 -14.59 -21.87
C LYS A 41 -23.56 -14.83 -20.57
N ALA A 42 -23.93 -13.76 -19.89
CA ALA A 42 -24.75 -13.82 -18.67
C ALA A 42 -26.03 -13.01 -18.85
N THR A 43 -27.13 -13.50 -18.28
CA THR A 43 -28.40 -12.79 -18.22
C THR A 43 -28.70 -12.41 -16.79
N PHE A 44 -28.81 -11.11 -16.52
CA PHE A 44 -29.16 -10.53 -15.23
C PHE A 44 -30.64 -10.20 -15.19
N ASN A 45 -31.35 -10.76 -14.21
CA ASN A 45 -32.73 -10.41 -13.92
C ASN A 45 -32.75 -9.25 -12.90
N VAL A 46 -33.33 -8.12 -13.29
CA VAL A 46 -33.24 -6.82 -12.61
C VAL A 46 -34.60 -6.11 -12.59
N ASP A 47 -34.72 -5.06 -11.78
CA ASP A 47 -35.88 -4.18 -11.72
C ASP A 47 -35.62 -2.93 -12.59
N TYR A 48 -36.48 -2.71 -13.59
CA TYR A 48 -36.37 -1.62 -14.56
C TYR A 48 -36.40 -0.25 -13.86
N ALA A 49 -37.36 -0.07 -12.94
CA ALA A 49 -37.57 1.20 -12.25
C ALA A 49 -36.33 1.58 -11.43
N THR A 50 -35.74 0.62 -10.72
CA THR A 50 -34.52 0.79 -9.95
C THR A 50 -33.37 1.25 -10.85
N LEU A 51 -33.15 0.60 -11.99
CA LEU A 51 -32.07 0.99 -12.91
C LEU A 51 -32.16 2.43 -13.42
N ILE A 52 -33.35 2.85 -13.87
CA ILE A 52 -33.55 4.21 -14.40
C ILE A 52 -33.52 5.27 -13.30
N ASN A 53 -33.86 4.90 -12.06
CA ASN A 53 -33.87 5.83 -10.92
C ASN A 53 -32.47 5.97 -10.31
N SER A 54 -31.67 4.89 -10.30
CA SER A 54 -30.38 4.89 -9.63
C SER A 54 -29.26 5.58 -10.43
N THR A 55 -29.26 5.54 -11.77
CA THR A 55 -28.19 6.19 -12.57
C THR A 55 -28.69 6.88 -13.84
N GLN A 56 -28.05 7.99 -14.20
CA GLN A 56 -28.28 8.63 -15.50
C GLN A 56 -27.77 7.78 -16.67
N PHE A 57 -26.77 6.93 -16.43
CA PHE A 57 -26.23 6.03 -17.44
C PHE A 57 -27.32 5.11 -18.00
N PHE A 58 -27.98 4.32 -17.15
CA PHE A 58 -29.04 3.40 -17.61
C PHE A 58 -30.25 4.15 -18.14
N ARG A 59 -30.63 5.27 -17.53
CA ARG A 59 -31.72 6.13 -18.04
C ARG A 59 -31.46 6.60 -19.46
N GLY A 60 -30.32 7.26 -19.69
CA GLY A 60 -29.95 7.78 -21.00
C GLY A 60 -29.73 6.67 -22.04
N TRP A 61 -29.20 5.53 -21.63
CA TRP A 61 -29.00 4.38 -22.52
C TRP A 61 -30.34 3.78 -22.97
N LEU A 62 -31.27 3.58 -22.04
CA LEU A 62 -32.61 3.05 -22.32
C LEU A 62 -33.46 4.05 -23.13
N ASP A 63 -33.34 5.35 -22.87
CA ASP A 63 -34.01 6.40 -23.65
C ASP A 63 -33.54 6.42 -25.11
N ARG A 64 -32.22 6.26 -25.35
CA ARG A 64 -31.65 6.19 -26.71
C ARG A 64 -32.06 4.92 -27.47
N ASN A 65 -32.25 3.82 -26.75
CA ASN A 65 -32.57 2.52 -27.34
C ASN A 65 -34.08 2.20 -27.37
N ARG A 66 -34.93 3.15 -26.97
CA ARG A 66 -36.39 3.03 -26.94
C ARG A 66 -37.02 2.70 -28.31
N PHE A 67 -36.30 2.98 -29.40
CA PHE A 67 -36.72 2.76 -30.80
C PHE A 67 -36.11 1.50 -31.44
N SER A 68 -35.29 0.72 -30.72
CA SER A 68 -34.74 -0.53 -31.24
C SER A 68 -35.82 -1.63 -31.25
N MET A 69 -35.93 -2.40 -32.33
CA MET A 69 -36.93 -3.47 -32.52
C MET A 69 -36.77 -4.70 -31.58
N LYS A 70 -35.92 -4.61 -30.55
CA LYS A 70 -35.73 -5.67 -29.54
C LYS A 70 -36.91 -5.69 -28.57
N PRO A 71 -37.19 -6.84 -27.91
CA PRO A 71 -38.22 -6.90 -26.88
C PRO A 71 -37.99 -5.82 -25.83
N LYS A 72 -39.04 -5.05 -25.49
CA LYS A 72 -38.98 -3.85 -24.65
C LYS A 72 -38.32 -4.04 -23.27
N ASN A 73 -38.13 -5.28 -22.84
CA ASN A 73 -37.66 -5.64 -21.50
C ASN A 73 -36.26 -6.28 -21.50
N VAL A 74 -35.52 -6.18 -22.61
CA VAL A 74 -34.18 -6.78 -22.75
C VAL A 74 -33.17 -5.75 -23.22
N LEU A 75 -32.06 -5.66 -22.49
CA LEU A 75 -30.88 -4.86 -22.80
C LEU A 75 -29.71 -5.78 -23.12
N GLU A 76 -29.00 -5.60 -24.24
CA GLU A 76 -27.78 -6.36 -24.56
C GLU A 76 -26.55 -5.43 -24.58
N LEU A 77 -25.48 -5.83 -23.88
CA LEU A 77 -24.23 -5.09 -23.72
C LEU A 77 -23.05 -6.00 -24.12
N ASP A 78 -22.20 -5.52 -25.03
CA ASP A 78 -21.04 -6.27 -25.51
C ASP A 78 -19.73 -5.69 -24.96
N GLY A 79 -18.76 -6.57 -24.68
CA GLY A 79 -17.38 -6.21 -24.34
C GLY A 79 -17.11 -6.00 -22.85
N SER A 80 -18.12 -6.14 -21.98
CA SER A 80 -17.97 -5.87 -20.56
C SER A 80 -17.55 -7.09 -19.73
N ASN A 81 -16.85 -6.85 -18.62
CA ASN A 81 -16.59 -7.89 -17.63
C ASN A 81 -17.90 -8.20 -16.86
N ILE A 82 -18.35 -9.46 -16.95
CA ILE A 82 -19.62 -9.94 -16.38
C ILE A 82 -19.65 -9.75 -14.87
N VAL A 83 -18.54 -10.04 -14.18
CA VAL A 83 -18.46 -10.00 -12.70
C VAL A 83 -18.55 -8.55 -12.21
N THR A 84 -17.85 -7.62 -12.86
CA THR A 84 -17.93 -6.20 -12.48
C THR A 84 -19.31 -5.61 -12.75
N PHE A 85 -19.98 -6.04 -13.83
CA PHE A 85 -21.39 -5.70 -14.06
C PHE A 85 -22.31 -6.23 -12.98
N GLU A 86 -22.12 -7.47 -12.53
CA GLU A 86 -22.91 -8.02 -11.42
C GLU A 86 -22.75 -7.15 -10.16
N ILE A 87 -21.53 -6.76 -9.81
CA ILE A 87 -21.24 -5.89 -8.65
C ILE A 87 -22.02 -4.57 -8.75
N ILE A 88 -21.96 -3.90 -9.90
CA ILE A 88 -22.71 -2.64 -10.10
C ILE A 88 -24.21 -2.86 -10.02
N LEU A 89 -24.74 -3.88 -10.71
CA LEU A 89 -26.19 -4.14 -10.70
C LEU A 89 -26.69 -4.45 -9.29
N ARG A 90 -25.97 -5.30 -8.53
CA ARG A 90 -26.30 -5.59 -7.14
C ARG A 90 -26.19 -4.35 -6.25
N LYS A 91 -25.18 -3.50 -6.46
CA LYS A 91 -25.06 -2.22 -5.75
C LYS A 91 -26.28 -1.33 -6.01
N LEU A 92 -26.70 -1.17 -7.26
CA LEU A 92 -27.86 -0.34 -7.62
C LEU A 92 -29.19 -0.87 -7.05
N HIS A 93 -29.29 -2.18 -6.83
CA HIS A 93 -30.47 -2.85 -6.24
C HIS A 93 -30.35 -3.10 -4.74
N ASN A 94 -29.27 -2.64 -4.08
CA ASN A 94 -28.98 -2.92 -2.67
C ASN A 94 -28.94 -4.43 -2.33
N THR A 95 -28.47 -5.28 -3.25
CA THR A 95 -28.32 -6.73 -3.07
C THR A 95 -26.86 -7.18 -3.13
N LEU A 96 -25.92 -6.26 -2.91
CA LEU A 96 -24.48 -6.52 -3.01
C LEU A 96 -23.98 -7.56 -1.99
N GLU A 97 -24.55 -7.58 -0.79
CA GLU A 97 -24.22 -8.56 0.27
C GLU A 97 -24.56 -10.01 -0.11
N GLN A 98 -25.44 -10.22 -1.10
CA GLN A 98 -25.80 -11.55 -1.58
C GLN A 98 -24.73 -12.14 -2.53
N MET A 99 -23.79 -11.32 -2.99
CA MET A 99 -22.70 -11.78 -3.83
C MET A 99 -21.61 -12.40 -2.98
N SER A 100 -21.19 -13.62 -3.33
CA SER A 100 -20.00 -14.22 -2.73
C SER A 100 -18.76 -13.44 -3.14
N VAL A 101 -18.08 -12.83 -2.17
CA VAL A 101 -16.78 -12.16 -2.39
C VAL A 101 -15.71 -13.12 -2.94
N GLY A 102 -15.86 -14.42 -2.72
CA GLY A 102 -14.96 -15.44 -3.25
C GLY A 102 -15.07 -15.68 -4.75
N ALA A 103 -16.14 -15.22 -5.39
CA ALA A 103 -16.31 -15.30 -6.84
C ALA A 103 -15.62 -14.14 -7.58
N VAL A 104 -15.12 -13.12 -6.86
CA VAL A 104 -14.51 -11.92 -7.44
C VAL A 104 -12.99 -12.03 -7.39
N SER A 105 -12.36 -11.96 -8.56
CA SER A 105 -10.90 -11.98 -8.69
C SER A 105 -10.28 -10.59 -8.48
N LEU A 106 -8.96 -10.55 -8.26
CA LEU A 106 -8.23 -9.29 -8.21
C LEU A 106 -8.38 -8.49 -9.52
N ALA A 107 -8.38 -9.15 -10.68
CA ALA A 107 -8.56 -8.48 -11.96
C ALA A 107 -9.92 -7.74 -12.02
N ASP A 108 -10.97 -8.33 -11.47
CA ASP A 108 -12.30 -7.69 -11.41
C ASP A 108 -12.27 -6.43 -10.52
N ILE A 109 -11.52 -6.45 -9.41
CA ILE A 109 -11.33 -5.29 -8.53
C ILE A 109 -10.59 -4.15 -9.24
N TRP A 110 -9.65 -4.46 -10.15
CA TRP A 110 -8.93 -3.49 -10.96
C TRP A 110 -9.76 -2.95 -12.14
N ASP A 111 -10.65 -3.77 -12.72
CA ASP A 111 -11.58 -3.38 -13.79
C ASP A 111 -12.73 -2.50 -13.29
N LEU A 112 -13.23 -2.78 -12.09
CA LEU A 112 -14.45 -2.18 -11.56
C LEU A 112 -14.46 -0.64 -11.51
N PRO A 113 -13.36 0.08 -11.20
CA PRO A 113 -13.35 1.53 -11.21
C PRO A 113 -13.71 2.16 -12.57
N TYR A 114 -13.32 1.52 -13.68
CA TYR A 114 -13.71 1.97 -15.02
C TYR A 114 -15.22 1.87 -15.23
N LEU A 115 -15.82 0.78 -14.75
CA LEU A 115 -17.26 0.59 -14.84
C LEU A 115 -18.03 1.51 -13.89
N CYS A 116 -17.54 1.73 -12.67
CA CYS A 116 -18.05 2.74 -11.74
C CYS A 116 -18.11 4.12 -12.40
N GLN A 117 -17.03 4.53 -13.06
CA GLN A 117 -16.98 5.80 -13.80
C GLN A 117 -18.02 5.85 -14.92
N THR A 118 -18.15 4.76 -15.70
CA THR A 118 -19.09 4.66 -16.82
C THR A 118 -20.55 4.71 -16.35
N CYS A 119 -20.85 4.04 -15.24
CA CYS A 119 -22.20 3.98 -14.66
C CYS A 119 -22.50 5.15 -13.71
N HIS A 120 -21.54 6.06 -13.49
CA HIS A 120 -21.63 7.16 -12.52
C HIS A 120 -21.94 6.71 -11.08
N VAL A 121 -21.31 5.61 -10.65
CA VAL A 121 -21.33 5.12 -9.27
C VAL A 121 -20.02 5.51 -8.60
N ASP A 122 -20.09 6.17 -7.43
CA ASP A 122 -18.87 6.49 -6.68
C ASP A 122 -18.27 5.20 -6.10
N CYS A 123 -16.98 4.94 -6.37
CA CYS A 123 -16.26 3.79 -5.82
C CYS A 123 -16.27 3.77 -4.30
N LYS A 124 -16.37 4.94 -3.64
CA LYS A 124 -16.50 5.05 -2.18
C LYS A 124 -17.75 4.36 -1.64
N GLU A 125 -18.82 4.27 -2.44
CA GLU A 125 -20.02 3.55 -2.02
C GLU A 125 -19.80 2.03 -1.91
N LEU A 126 -18.68 1.52 -2.43
CA LEU A 126 -18.28 0.12 -2.36
C LEU A 126 -17.27 -0.17 -1.24
N THR A 127 -16.87 0.85 -0.44
CA THR A 127 -15.84 0.72 0.60
C THR A 127 -16.06 -0.49 1.51
N GLN A 128 -17.27 -0.64 2.06
CA GLN A 128 -17.56 -1.70 3.03
C GLN A 128 -17.53 -3.09 2.38
N TRP A 129 -18.00 -3.22 1.15
CA TRP A 129 -17.94 -4.47 0.41
C TRP A 129 -16.49 -4.83 0.02
N PHE A 130 -15.70 -3.84 -0.40
CA PHE A 130 -14.29 -4.00 -0.68
C PHE A 130 -13.51 -4.46 0.56
N LYS A 131 -13.83 -3.94 1.76
CA LYS A 131 -13.28 -4.42 3.03
C LYS A 131 -13.54 -5.90 3.25
N THR A 132 -14.78 -6.34 3.04
CA THR A 132 -15.15 -7.76 3.16
C THR A 132 -14.41 -8.63 2.14
N TRP A 133 -14.24 -8.14 0.91
CA TRP A 133 -13.45 -8.83 -0.11
C TRP A 133 -11.97 -8.93 0.30
N CYS A 134 -11.35 -7.85 0.76
CA CYS A 134 -9.97 -7.84 1.24
C CYS A 134 -9.75 -8.83 2.40
N ALA A 135 -10.65 -8.87 3.38
CA ALA A 135 -10.56 -9.82 4.49
C ALA A 135 -10.58 -11.28 3.98
N HIS A 136 -11.51 -11.59 3.08
CA HIS A 136 -11.62 -12.92 2.48
C HIS A 136 -10.41 -13.31 1.63
N GLN A 137 -9.83 -12.36 0.88
CA GLN A 137 -8.62 -12.62 0.10
C GLN A 137 -7.40 -12.81 0.99
N LYS A 138 -7.27 -12.00 2.06
CA LYS A 138 -6.16 -12.08 3.01
C LYS A 138 -6.08 -13.47 3.66
N ASP A 139 -7.22 -14.06 4.00
CA ASP A 139 -7.29 -15.42 4.58
C ASP A 139 -6.84 -16.53 3.61
N LYS A 140 -6.75 -16.23 2.30
CA LYS A 140 -6.28 -17.16 1.27
C LYS A 140 -4.83 -16.93 0.86
N VAL A 141 -4.18 -15.90 1.39
CA VAL A 141 -2.79 -15.60 1.04
C VAL A 141 -1.90 -16.69 1.64
N GLU A 142 -1.06 -17.30 0.80
CA GLU A 142 -0.08 -18.28 1.24
C GLU A 142 0.95 -17.61 2.19
N PRO A 143 1.38 -18.30 3.26
CA PRO A 143 2.45 -17.79 4.12
C PRO A 143 3.70 -17.41 3.32
N GLY A 144 4.21 -16.20 3.53
CA GLY A 144 5.35 -15.63 2.80
C GLY A 144 4.97 -14.92 1.48
N LYS A 145 3.69 -14.82 1.13
CA LYS A 145 3.18 -14.06 -0.04
C LYS A 145 2.43 -12.78 0.34
N GLU A 146 2.43 -12.40 1.63
CA GLU A 146 1.69 -11.26 2.18
C GLU A 146 2.09 -9.94 1.51
N LEU A 147 3.38 -9.72 1.28
CA LEU A 147 3.86 -8.52 0.59
C LEU A 147 3.28 -8.38 -0.82
N SER A 148 3.12 -9.49 -1.56
CA SER A 148 2.55 -9.44 -2.91
C SER A 148 1.08 -9.05 -2.87
N TYR A 149 0.32 -9.60 -1.92
CA TYR A 149 -1.06 -9.19 -1.66
C TYR A 149 -1.14 -7.68 -1.36
N TYR A 150 -0.30 -7.17 -0.44
CA TYR A 150 -0.31 -5.75 -0.11
C TYR A 150 0.05 -4.85 -1.30
N HIS A 151 0.98 -5.25 -2.17
CA HIS A 151 1.24 -4.53 -3.42
C HIS A 151 0.00 -4.45 -4.32
N GLU A 152 -0.75 -5.56 -4.43
CA GLU A 152 -1.90 -5.70 -5.32
C GLU A 152 -3.13 -4.90 -4.85
N VAL A 153 -3.33 -4.78 -3.54
CA VAL A 153 -4.48 -4.06 -2.95
C VAL A 153 -4.19 -2.60 -2.57
N LEU A 154 -2.92 -2.17 -2.59
CA LEU A 154 -2.52 -0.81 -2.23
C LEU A 154 -3.23 0.27 -3.06
N ILE A 155 -3.21 0.18 -4.40
CA ILE A 155 -3.92 1.16 -5.23
C ILE A 155 -5.44 1.00 -5.10
N PRO A 156 -6.03 -0.21 -5.21
CA PRO A 156 -7.46 -0.41 -4.95
C PRO A 156 -7.94 0.23 -3.65
N SER A 157 -7.21 0.08 -2.54
CA SER A 157 -7.60 0.66 -1.25
C SER A 157 -7.71 2.19 -1.28
N CYS A 158 -6.87 2.88 -2.06
CA CYS A 158 -7.04 4.31 -2.31
C CYS A 158 -8.30 4.60 -3.14
N VAL A 159 -8.59 3.79 -4.16
CA VAL A 159 -9.75 3.99 -5.07
C VAL A 159 -11.07 3.78 -4.35
N TYR A 160 -11.16 2.72 -3.54
CA TYR A 160 -12.33 2.39 -2.74
C TYR A 160 -12.34 3.12 -1.40
N ASN A 161 -11.42 4.06 -1.17
CA ASN A 161 -11.37 4.91 0.02
C ASN A 161 -11.29 4.14 1.35
N ASP A 162 -10.53 3.05 1.36
CA ASP A 162 -10.25 2.25 2.55
C ASP A 162 -8.92 2.68 3.19
N ALA A 163 -9.01 3.58 4.17
CA ALA A 163 -7.84 4.12 4.87
C ALA A 163 -7.03 3.06 5.63
N GLU A 164 -7.68 2.01 6.13
CA GLU A 164 -7.04 1.01 6.98
C GLU A 164 -6.20 0.04 6.14
N ILE A 165 -6.80 -0.53 5.09
CA ILE A 165 -6.05 -1.39 4.16
C ILE A 165 -4.95 -0.59 3.45
N PHE A 166 -5.18 0.70 3.14
CA PHE A 166 -4.17 1.56 2.55
C PHE A 166 -2.96 1.74 3.47
N ALA A 167 -3.17 2.07 4.74
CA ALA A 167 -2.08 2.22 5.72
C ALA A 167 -1.34 0.89 5.96
N GLN A 168 -2.07 -0.22 6.13
CA GLN A 168 -1.46 -1.55 6.30
C GLN A 168 -0.61 -1.93 5.08
N SER A 169 -1.13 -1.71 3.86
CA SER A 169 -0.43 -2.06 2.63
C SER A 169 0.82 -1.22 2.43
N THR A 170 0.74 0.09 2.66
CA THR A 170 1.88 0.99 2.52
C THR A 170 2.96 0.74 3.58
N ARG A 171 2.57 0.43 4.82
CA ARG A 171 3.51 -0.01 5.86
C ARG A 171 4.20 -1.32 5.46
N ALA A 172 3.43 -2.34 5.07
CA ALA A 172 4.02 -3.62 4.66
C ALA A 172 5.01 -3.45 3.49
N VAL A 173 4.64 -2.65 2.48
CA VAL A 173 5.51 -2.37 1.34
C VAL A 173 6.80 -1.63 1.76
N VAL A 174 6.73 -0.66 2.67
CA VAL A 174 7.93 0.07 3.13
C VAL A 174 8.88 -0.84 3.92
N TYR A 175 8.35 -1.65 4.84
CA TYR A 175 9.17 -2.47 5.73
C TYR A 175 9.67 -3.75 5.07
N GLN A 176 8.88 -4.40 4.23
CA GLN A 176 9.17 -5.75 3.74
C GLN A 176 9.77 -5.77 2.33
N ASN A 177 9.56 -4.70 1.52
CA ASN A 177 10.11 -4.68 0.17
C ASN A 177 11.65 -4.67 0.19
N THR A 178 12.27 -5.32 -0.78
CA THR A 178 13.71 -5.28 -0.98
C THR A 178 14.07 -4.20 -1.98
N GLY A 179 15.05 -3.36 -1.65
CA GLY A 179 15.49 -2.28 -2.52
C GLY A 179 14.40 -1.26 -2.86
N HIS A 180 14.50 -0.66 -4.05
CA HIS A 180 13.62 0.42 -4.50
C HIS A 180 12.19 -0.08 -4.78
N ILE A 181 11.21 0.58 -4.18
CA ILE A 181 9.79 0.27 -4.31
C ILE A 181 9.31 0.76 -5.68
N THR A 182 8.76 -0.15 -6.47
CA THR A 182 8.20 0.14 -7.80
C THR A 182 6.72 -0.17 -7.84
N ALA A 183 6.00 0.56 -8.70
CA ALA A 183 4.57 0.35 -8.88
C ALA A 183 4.33 -0.98 -9.61
N ARG A 184 3.70 -1.94 -8.95
CA ARG A 184 3.15 -3.16 -9.58
C ARG A 184 1.72 -2.88 -10.06
N ILE A 185 1.59 -2.03 -11.06
CA ILE A 185 0.30 -1.65 -11.63
C ILE A 185 0.25 -2.22 -13.05
N PRO A 186 -0.79 -3.01 -13.40
CA PRO A 186 -0.93 -3.46 -14.78
C PRO A 186 -0.98 -2.25 -15.71
N ASN A 187 -0.29 -2.33 -16.85
CA ASN A 187 -0.09 -1.19 -17.76
C ASN A 187 -1.41 -0.50 -18.16
N GLU A 188 -2.51 -1.27 -18.18
CA GLU A 188 -3.87 -0.85 -18.52
C GLU A 188 -4.51 0.09 -17.49
N TYR A 189 -4.01 0.13 -16.24
CA TYR A 189 -4.58 0.92 -15.14
C TYR A 189 -3.60 1.93 -14.55
N ARG A 190 -2.58 2.35 -15.30
CA ARG A 190 -1.55 3.30 -14.83
C ARG A 190 -2.20 4.64 -14.45
N LYS A 191 -2.55 4.79 -13.16
CA LYS A 191 -3.13 6.02 -12.60
C LYS A 191 -2.05 7.09 -12.39
N PRO A 192 -2.39 8.39 -12.53
CA PRO A 192 -1.49 9.50 -12.18
C PRO A 192 -0.95 9.42 -10.75
N LEU A 193 -1.70 8.81 -9.83
CA LEU A 193 -1.37 8.69 -8.41
C LEU A 193 -0.21 7.72 -8.11
N ALA A 194 0.11 6.80 -9.03
CA ALA A 194 1.07 5.74 -8.79
C ALA A 194 2.49 6.26 -8.51
N ALA A 195 2.98 7.16 -9.35
CA ALA A 195 4.36 7.65 -9.26
C ALA A 195 4.58 8.53 -8.01
N PRO A 196 3.70 9.51 -7.69
CA PRO A 196 3.79 10.23 -6.43
C PRO A 196 3.78 9.29 -5.22
N LEU A 197 2.90 8.29 -5.21
CA LEU A 197 2.80 7.36 -4.10
C LEU A 197 4.08 6.55 -3.89
N MET A 198 4.64 5.95 -4.96
CA MET A 198 5.89 5.19 -4.85
C MET A 198 7.06 6.04 -4.37
N ARG A 199 7.14 7.31 -4.78
CA ARG A 199 8.16 8.24 -4.30
C ARG A 199 8.06 8.48 -2.80
N HIS A 200 6.85 8.66 -2.25
CA HIS A 200 6.66 8.84 -0.80
C HIS A 200 6.99 7.56 -0.01
N LEU A 201 6.67 6.39 -0.54
CA LEU A 201 7.05 5.12 0.08
C LEU A 201 8.57 4.93 0.11
N ASN A 202 9.27 5.24 -0.99
CA ASN A 202 10.72 5.19 -1.02
C ASN A 202 11.34 6.22 -0.05
N ALA A 203 10.82 7.44 0.02
CA ALA A 203 11.28 8.45 0.98
C ALA A 203 11.10 7.99 2.45
N ALA A 204 9.97 7.38 2.77
CA ALA A 204 9.73 6.80 4.09
C ALA A 204 10.73 5.67 4.40
N ARG A 205 10.98 4.79 3.42
CA ARG A 205 11.97 3.72 3.53
C ARG A 205 13.38 4.27 3.75
N ASP A 206 13.80 5.23 2.93
CA ASP A 206 15.12 5.85 3.03
C ASP A 206 15.34 6.48 4.41
N ARG A 207 14.30 7.09 4.97
CA ARG A 207 14.34 7.63 6.33
C ARG A 207 14.53 6.55 7.40
N LEU A 208 13.89 5.38 7.26
CA LEU A 208 14.11 4.25 8.18
C LEU A 208 15.57 3.77 8.11
N CYS A 209 16.13 3.65 6.90
CA CYS A 209 17.54 3.31 6.69
C CYS A 209 18.46 4.34 7.35
N GLU A 210 18.16 5.62 7.16
CA GLU A 210 18.91 6.74 7.73
C GLU A 210 18.92 6.70 9.26
N ILE A 211 17.79 6.40 9.91
CA ILE A 211 17.71 6.28 11.38
C ILE A 211 18.63 5.17 11.89
N VAL A 212 18.63 3.98 11.25
CA VAL A 212 19.54 2.90 11.62
C VAL A 212 20.99 3.34 11.49
N HIS A 213 21.34 3.95 10.35
CA HIS A 213 22.69 4.47 10.12
C HIS A 213 23.08 5.50 11.17
N GLN A 214 22.24 6.49 11.43
CA GLN A 214 22.52 7.58 12.37
C GLN A 214 22.70 7.07 13.79
N GLU A 215 21.82 6.19 14.27
CA GLU A 215 21.90 5.69 15.64
C GLU A 215 23.11 4.79 15.84
N LEU A 216 23.36 3.81 14.96
CA LEU A 216 24.45 2.85 15.16
C LEU A 216 25.81 3.43 14.74
N SER A 217 25.88 4.09 13.58
CA SER A 217 27.13 4.69 13.08
C SER A 217 27.48 6.00 13.80
N GLY A 218 26.47 6.72 14.32
CA GLY A 218 26.70 7.91 15.14
C GLY A 218 27.45 7.58 16.42
N ARG A 219 27.16 6.44 17.05
CA ARG A 219 27.91 5.96 18.24
C ARG A 219 29.35 5.60 17.90
N ILE A 220 29.58 4.95 16.77
CA ILE A 220 30.93 4.66 16.26
C ILE A 220 31.69 5.96 16.02
N THR A 221 31.08 6.90 15.30
CA THR A 221 31.65 8.23 15.03
C THR A 221 32.01 8.95 16.33
N HIS A 222 31.14 8.90 17.34
CA HIS A 222 31.39 9.52 18.63
C HIS A 222 32.60 8.92 19.37
N ILE A 223 32.84 7.60 19.24
CA ILE A 223 34.04 6.95 19.77
C ILE A 223 35.29 7.40 19.00
N LEU A 224 35.20 7.47 17.67
CA LEU A 224 36.31 7.82 16.78
C LEU A 224 36.72 9.30 16.82
N GLN A 225 35.83 10.20 17.25
CA GLN A 225 36.13 11.64 17.39
C GLN A 225 37.07 11.96 18.56
N ARG A 226 37.43 10.99 19.40
CA ARG A 226 38.35 11.15 20.53
C ARG A 226 39.74 10.64 20.18
N PRO A 227 40.79 11.00 20.95
CA PRO A 227 42.11 10.40 20.77
C PRO A 227 42.01 8.88 20.78
N LEU A 228 42.46 8.25 19.70
CA LEU A 228 42.38 6.81 19.51
C LEU A 228 43.13 6.11 20.65
N SER A 229 42.38 5.37 21.46
CA SER A 229 42.91 4.49 22.48
C SER A 229 42.66 3.03 22.06
N PRO A 230 43.55 2.09 22.41
CA PRO A 230 43.39 0.68 22.04
C PRO A 230 42.05 0.06 22.47
N CYS A 231 41.46 0.53 23.58
CA CYS A 231 40.16 0.06 24.04
C CYS A 231 39.00 0.54 23.14
N CYS A 232 39.08 1.75 22.58
CA CYS A 232 38.10 2.27 21.63
C CYS A 232 38.17 1.52 20.30
N GLU A 233 39.37 1.28 19.77
CA GLU A 233 39.56 0.49 18.54
C GLU A 233 38.98 -0.93 18.69
N ARG A 234 39.29 -1.58 19.82
CA ARG A 234 38.74 -2.90 20.15
C ARG A 234 37.21 -2.86 20.20
N THR A 235 36.62 -1.86 20.85
CA THR A 235 35.16 -1.75 20.99
C THR A 235 34.48 -1.59 19.63
N VAL A 236 35.01 -0.71 18.76
CA VAL A 236 34.46 -0.51 17.41
C VAL A 236 34.58 -1.80 16.59
N PHE A 237 35.74 -2.46 16.63
CA PHE A 237 35.94 -3.74 15.95
C PHE A 237 34.95 -4.81 16.41
N GLU A 238 34.80 -4.98 17.72
CA GLU A 238 33.92 -6.00 18.31
C GLU A 238 32.45 -5.73 18.01
N LEU A 239 32.02 -4.46 18.03
CA LEU A 239 30.67 -4.07 17.62
C LEU A 239 30.41 -4.42 16.15
N LEU A 240 31.30 -3.99 15.24
CA LEU A 240 31.15 -4.26 13.81
C LEU A 240 31.19 -5.77 13.52
N ARG A 241 32.04 -6.52 14.22
CA ARG A 241 32.13 -7.98 14.10
C ARG A 241 30.83 -8.66 14.55
N GLU A 242 30.24 -8.21 15.64
CA GLU A 242 28.98 -8.76 16.13
C GLU A 242 27.80 -8.40 15.22
N LEU A 243 27.74 -7.16 14.72
CA LEU A 243 26.76 -6.75 13.70
C LEU A 243 26.94 -7.52 12.38
N GLN A 244 28.18 -7.80 11.98
CA GLN A 244 28.47 -8.61 10.79
C GLN A 244 28.01 -10.07 10.99
N ARG A 245 28.21 -10.64 12.19
CA ARG A 245 27.78 -12.02 12.52
C ARG A 245 26.28 -12.22 12.31
N ILE A 246 25.48 -11.23 12.72
CA ILE A 246 24.02 -11.25 12.52
C ILE A 246 23.62 -10.72 11.13
N GLN A 247 24.58 -10.43 10.25
CA GLN A 247 24.34 -9.89 8.90
C GLN A 247 23.56 -8.57 8.91
N ALA A 248 23.77 -7.72 9.92
CA ALA A 248 23.22 -6.37 10.02
C ALA A 248 24.22 -5.29 9.56
N TRP A 249 25.46 -5.68 9.23
CA TRP A 249 26.50 -4.80 8.71
C TRP A 249 27.28 -5.48 7.58
N PRO A 250 27.67 -4.76 6.50
CA PRO A 250 27.47 -3.33 6.25
C PRO A 250 26.04 -2.99 5.85
N TYR A 251 25.56 -1.85 6.33
CA TYR A 251 24.15 -1.44 6.23
C TYR A 251 23.67 -1.27 4.78
N ASP A 252 24.47 -0.68 3.88
CA ASP A 252 24.10 -0.45 2.47
C ASP A 252 23.75 -1.75 1.73
N ASN A 253 24.50 -2.83 2.01
CA ASN A 253 24.24 -4.16 1.44
C ASN A 253 22.98 -4.78 2.05
N CYS A 254 22.67 -4.46 3.30
CA CYS A 254 21.47 -4.95 3.97
C CYS A 254 20.21 -4.33 3.34
N PHE A 255 20.16 -3.01 3.17
CA PHE A 255 18.97 -2.32 2.67
C PHE A 255 18.66 -2.59 1.18
N THR A 256 19.69 -2.94 0.41
CA THR A 256 19.54 -3.29 -1.00
C THR A 256 18.90 -4.67 -1.17
N ASN A 257 19.29 -5.64 -0.34
CA ASN A 257 18.93 -7.05 -0.54
C ASN A 257 17.84 -7.56 0.42
N HIS A 258 17.55 -6.81 1.48
CA HIS A 258 16.66 -7.24 2.56
C HIS A 258 15.61 -6.18 2.90
N GLY A 259 14.50 -6.64 3.47
CA GLY A 259 13.52 -5.77 4.11
C GLY A 259 14.08 -5.13 5.38
N ILE A 260 13.48 -4.01 5.80
CA ILE A 260 13.73 -3.41 7.10
C ILE A 260 13.33 -4.38 8.21
N ASP A 261 12.21 -5.10 8.05
CA ASP A 261 11.76 -6.11 9.01
C ASP A 261 12.78 -7.25 9.21
N GLU A 262 13.39 -7.72 8.14
CA GLU A 262 14.45 -8.72 8.19
C GLU A 262 15.68 -8.19 8.94
N LEU A 263 16.08 -6.94 8.69
CA LEU A 263 17.13 -6.28 9.46
C LEU A 263 16.77 -6.18 10.94
N LEU A 264 15.55 -5.77 11.28
CA LEU A 264 15.08 -5.69 12.67
C LEU A 264 15.13 -7.06 13.36
N ASN A 265 14.70 -8.11 12.65
CA ASN A 265 14.81 -9.49 13.13
C ASN A 265 16.27 -9.89 13.38
N ARG A 266 17.21 -9.50 12.52
CA ARG A 266 18.65 -9.74 12.72
C ARG A 266 19.18 -8.99 13.94
N LEU A 267 18.82 -7.72 14.11
CA LEU A 267 19.22 -6.89 15.26
C LEU A 267 18.75 -7.48 16.59
N ALA A 268 17.60 -8.17 16.62
CA ALA A 268 17.12 -8.88 17.81
C ALA A 268 18.06 -10.02 18.26
N HIS A 269 18.96 -10.49 17.40
CA HIS A 269 19.95 -11.53 17.71
C HIS A 269 21.31 -10.96 18.11
N PHE A 270 21.42 -9.64 18.30
CA PHE A 270 22.65 -9.00 18.77
C PHE A 270 23.00 -9.44 20.19
N ASP A 271 24.24 -9.85 20.40
CA ASP A 271 24.71 -10.37 21.68
C ASP A 271 25.94 -9.60 22.17
N ALA A 272 25.72 -8.68 23.10
CA ALA A 272 26.79 -7.84 23.66
C ALA A 272 27.85 -8.64 24.43
N ASP A 273 27.53 -9.84 24.92
CA ASP A 273 28.50 -10.68 25.64
C ASP A 273 29.58 -11.24 24.71
N ARG A 274 29.32 -11.26 23.39
CA ARG A 274 30.31 -11.63 22.37
C ARG A 274 31.32 -10.52 22.07
N MET A 275 31.07 -9.30 22.56
CA MET A 275 32.00 -8.18 22.40
C MET A 275 33.13 -8.27 23.43
N HIS A 276 34.30 -8.69 22.97
CA HIS A 276 35.44 -8.92 23.86
C HIS A 276 36.03 -7.58 24.33
N LYS A 277 35.99 -7.36 25.64
CA LYS A 277 36.53 -6.16 26.27
C LYS A 277 38.05 -6.09 26.13
N TYR A 278 38.59 -4.88 26.09
CA TYR A 278 40.03 -4.65 26.04
C TYR A 278 40.68 -4.98 27.38
N ILE A 279 41.77 -5.76 27.33
CA ILE A 279 42.65 -6.06 28.45
C ILE A 279 43.92 -5.24 28.27
N ASP A 280 44.28 -4.44 29.27
CA ASP A 280 45.50 -3.65 29.25
C ASP A 280 46.72 -4.57 29.45
N PRO A 281 47.66 -4.66 28.48
CA PRO A 281 48.84 -5.51 28.59
C PRO A 281 49.74 -5.17 29.78
N ALA A 282 49.75 -3.92 30.23
CA ALA A 282 50.63 -3.47 31.32
C ALA A 282 50.13 -3.92 32.70
N THR A 283 48.81 -3.95 32.89
CA THR A 283 48.17 -4.29 34.18
C THR A 283 47.53 -5.68 34.18
N ASN A 284 47.44 -6.32 33.02
CA ASN A 284 46.72 -7.57 32.78
C ASN A 284 45.28 -7.55 33.33
N SER A 285 44.64 -6.38 33.27
CA SER A 285 43.29 -6.17 33.79
C SER A 285 42.41 -5.46 32.76
N GLN A 286 41.09 -5.64 32.92
CA GLN A 286 40.13 -5.00 32.04
C GLN A 286 40.17 -3.49 32.22
N PHE A 287 40.34 -2.76 31.13
CA PHE A 287 40.32 -1.30 31.17
C PHE A 287 38.88 -0.79 31.29
N ASN A 288 38.58 -0.03 32.35
CA ASN A 288 37.26 0.53 32.59
C ASN A 288 37.11 1.88 31.88
N CYS A 289 36.78 1.85 30.59
CA CYS A 289 36.47 3.04 29.81
C CYS A 289 34.96 3.26 29.75
N VAL A 290 34.48 4.43 30.19
CA VAL A 290 33.05 4.80 30.16
C VAL A 290 32.47 4.71 28.75
N MET A 291 33.24 5.11 27.73
CA MET A 291 32.80 5.05 26.33
C MET A 291 32.74 3.62 25.78
N CYS A 292 33.63 2.73 26.23
CA CYS A 292 33.64 1.34 25.79
C CYS A 292 32.62 0.47 26.54
N SER A 293 32.19 0.93 27.72
CA SER A 293 31.27 0.24 28.62
C SER A 293 29.81 0.66 28.43
N MET A 294 29.48 1.28 27.29
CA MET A 294 28.09 1.56 26.93
C MET A 294 27.29 0.26 26.86
N ASP A 295 26.02 0.35 27.22
CA ASP A 295 25.08 -0.77 27.09
C ASP A 295 24.67 -0.93 25.61
N TRP A 296 25.54 -1.60 24.86
CA TRP A 296 25.36 -1.84 23.43
C TRP A 296 24.11 -2.63 23.12
N LYS A 297 23.72 -3.56 24.00
CA LYS A 297 22.47 -4.32 23.86
C LYS A 297 21.28 -3.36 23.88
N THR A 298 21.17 -2.54 24.91
CA THR A 298 20.08 -1.55 25.03
C THR A 298 20.10 -0.55 23.86
N ILE A 299 21.27 -0.11 23.38
CA ILE A 299 21.38 0.78 22.22
C ILE A 299 20.82 0.13 20.95
N VAL A 300 21.22 -1.12 20.65
CA VAL A 300 20.75 -1.85 19.47
C VAL A 300 19.25 -2.15 19.57
N GLU A 301 18.77 -2.61 20.72
CA GLU A 301 17.35 -2.88 20.97
C GLU A 301 16.49 -1.61 20.86
N SER A 302 16.96 -0.49 21.41
CA SER A 302 16.26 0.79 21.32
C SER A 302 16.21 1.31 19.89
N THR A 303 17.29 1.13 19.12
CA THR A 303 17.33 1.48 17.69
C THR A 303 16.31 0.65 16.91
N ALA A 304 16.30 -0.68 17.12
CA ALA A 304 15.36 -1.58 16.46
C ALA A 304 13.91 -1.22 16.81
N THR A 305 13.62 -0.96 18.09
CA THR A 305 12.28 -0.58 18.57
C THR A 305 11.82 0.73 17.95
N ARG A 306 12.69 1.75 17.90
CA ARG A 306 12.39 3.05 17.30
C ARG A 306 12.08 2.91 15.81
N VAL A 307 12.88 2.15 15.07
CA VAL A 307 12.68 1.93 13.63
C VAL A 307 11.41 1.13 13.37
N ALA A 308 11.12 0.09 14.16
CA ALA A 308 9.91 -0.72 14.03
C ALA A 308 8.62 0.10 14.20
N GLY A 309 8.63 1.08 15.12
CA GLY A 309 7.50 1.95 15.43
C GLY A 309 7.50 3.31 14.74
N TYR A 310 8.44 3.59 13.82
CA TYR A 310 8.60 4.94 13.27
C TYR A 310 7.48 5.32 12.29
N PHE A 311 7.01 4.38 11.47
CA PHE A 311 6.14 4.68 10.33
C PHE A 311 4.93 3.76 10.27
N ASP A 312 3.72 4.27 10.51
CA ASP A 312 2.49 3.48 10.60
C ASP A 312 1.90 3.11 9.22
N GLY A 313 2.52 3.55 8.13
CA GLY A 313 1.92 3.55 6.80
C GLY A 313 1.50 4.97 6.40
N LEU A 314 1.23 5.18 5.12
CA LEU A 314 0.67 6.44 4.65
C LEU A 314 -0.79 6.56 5.09
N CYS A 315 -1.18 7.77 5.49
CA CYS A 315 -2.54 8.12 5.83
C CYS A 315 -3.28 8.64 4.60
N LEU A 316 -4.31 7.90 4.18
CA LEU A 316 -5.15 8.27 3.04
C LEU A 316 -5.84 9.63 3.23
N ASP A 317 -6.28 9.94 4.45
CA ASP A 317 -6.96 11.21 4.74
C ASP A 317 -5.99 12.41 4.67
N CYS A 318 -4.73 12.23 5.08
CA CYS A 318 -3.69 13.25 4.89
C CYS A 318 -3.36 13.44 3.41
N ALA A 319 -3.23 12.36 2.65
CA ALA A 319 -2.98 12.40 1.22
C ALA A 319 -4.09 13.12 0.45
N LEU A 320 -5.36 12.81 0.75
CA LEU A 320 -6.51 13.42 0.08
C LEU A 320 -6.70 14.91 0.43
N ARG A 321 -6.31 15.36 1.64
CA ARG A 321 -6.36 16.78 2.03
C ARG A 321 -5.33 17.65 1.32
N THR A 322 -4.24 17.03 0.88
CA THR A 322 -3.08 17.71 0.28
C THR A 322 -2.95 17.44 -1.21
N ASP A 323 -3.91 16.71 -1.80
CA ASP A 323 -4.00 16.50 -3.23
C ASP A 323 -4.34 17.83 -3.93
N GLU A 324 -3.46 18.26 -4.83
CA GLU A 324 -3.62 19.48 -5.64
C GLU A 324 -4.73 19.36 -6.68
N ASN A 325 -5.15 18.12 -7.01
CA ASN A 325 -6.28 17.84 -7.87
C ASN A 325 -7.36 17.10 -7.09
N PRO A 326 -7.98 17.74 -6.08
CA PRO A 326 -8.97 17.07 -5.27
C PRO A 326 -10.16 16.63 -6.13
N PRO A 327 -10.77 15.47 -5.83
CA PRO A 327 -12.01 15.07 -6.48
C PRO A 327 -13.12 16.13 -6.26
N PRO A 328 -14.17 16.18 -7.12
CA PRO A 328 -15.25 17.16 -6.99
C PRO A 328 -15.83 17.19 -5.56
N GLY A 329 -15.76 18.34 -4.90
CA GLY A 329 -16.19 18.52 -3.50
C GLY A 329 -15.08 18.39 -2.44
N GLY A 330 -13.84 18.09 -2.84
CA GLY A 330 -12.67 18.16 -1.95
C GLY A 330 -12.17 19.59 -1.80
N GLN A 331 -11.99 20.05 -0.56
CA GLN A 331 -11.27 21.28 -0.25
C GLN A 331 -9.81 20.95 0.00
N TYR A 332 -8.93 21.51 -0.83
CA TYR A 332 -7.51 21.65 -0.51
C TYR A 332 -7.39 22.66 0.64
N ASP A 333 -7.23 22.17 1.87
CA ASP A 333 -7.04 23.01 3.04
C ASP A 333 -5.60 22.89 3.53
N LYS A 334 -4.72 23.59 2.80
CA LYS A 334 -3.30 23.73 3.13
C LYS A 334 -3.09 24.24 4.56
N LYS A 335 -3.98 25.11 5.05
CA LYS A 335 -3.86 25.71 6.37
C LYS A 335 -4.11 24.67 7.46
N ASP A 336 -5.18 23.89 7.38
CA ASP A 336 -5.46 22.81 8.37
C ASP A 336 -4.35 21.74 8.41
N TYR A 337 -3.69 21.46 7.28
CA TYR A 337 -2.56 20.53 7.23
C TYR A 337 -1.34 21.06 8.00
N TRP A 338 -0.94 22.32 7.76
CA TRP A 338 0.23 22.91 8.42
C TRP A 338 -0.04 23.39 9.86
N ASP A 339 -1.29 23.75 10.20
CA ASP A 339 -1.69 24.11 11.57
C ASP A 339 -1.43 22.94 12.56
N CYS A 340 -1.37 21.70 12.07
CA CYS A 340 -1.00 20.53 12.88
C CYS A 340 0.44 20.64 13.45
N LEU A 341 1.38 21.25 12.72
CA LEU A 341 2.74 21.51 13.21
C LEU A 341 2.78 22.52 14.35
N GLU A 342 1.92 23.55 14.32
CA GLU A 342 1.88 24.55 15.38
C GLU A 342 1.35 23.94 16.69
N SER A 343 0.36 23.06 16.58
CA SER A 343 -0.32 22.46 17.73
C SER A 343 0.48 21.37 18.46
N HIS A 344 1.53 20.79 17.85
CA HIS A 344 2.40 19.71 18.35
C HIS A 344 1.72 18.44 18.91
N ASP A 345 0.39 18.40 19.00
CA ASP A 345 -0.25 17.43 19.89
C ASP A 345 -0.94 16.27 19.18
N ARG A 346 -1.39 16.40 17.91
CA ARG A 346 -2.02 15.28 17.16
C ARG A 346 -1.95 15.41 15.63
N TYR A 347 -1.04 14.67 15.01
CA TYR A 347 -0.89 14.57 13.55
C TYR A 347 -2.01 13.78 12.85
N ASP A 348 -2.71 12.93 13.60
CA ASP A 348 -3.83 12.10 13.13
C ASP A 348 -5.20 12.78 13.31
N ARG A 349 -5.23 14.07 13.67
CA ARG A 349 -6.47 14.80 13.86
C ARG A 349 -7.33 14.78 12.59
N LYS A 350 -8.58 14.34 12.74
CA LYS A 350 -9.59 14.12 11.67
C LYS A 350 -9.26 12.96 10.70
N CYS A 351 -8.29 12.10 11.03
CA CYS A 351 -8.02 10.89 10.26
C CYS A 351 -8.85 9.71 10.77
N ARG A 352 -9.14 8.76 9.88
CA ARG A 352 -9.85 7.50 10.20
C ARG A 352 -8.95 6.45 10.86
N ILE A 353 -7.64 6.66 10.83
CA ILE A 353 -6.63 5.81 11.47
C ILE A 353 -5.80 6.65 12.45
N GLN A 354 -5.28 6.02 13.49
CA GLN A 354 -4.28 6.63 14.36
C GLN A 354 -2.90 6.52 13.70
N HIS A 355 -2.12 7.59 13.76
CA HIS A 355 -0.76 7.60 13.21
C HIS A 355 0.10 8.73 13.79
N GLY A 356 1.42 8.53 13.77
CA GLY A 356 2.39 9.54 14.21
C GLY A 356 2.69 10.63 13.17
N GLU A 357 3.61 11.51 13.54
CA GLU A 357 4.21 12.54 12.67
C GLU A 357 4.76 11.95 11.35
N PRO A 358 5.51 10.83 11.34
CA PRO A 358 6.14 10.37 10.10
C PRO A 358 5.10 9.97 9.06
N SER A 359 4.03 9.29 9.48
CA SER A 359 2.91 8.95 8.62
C SER A 359 2.19 10.18 8.08
N TRP A 360 2.02 11.24 8.87
CA TRP A 360 1.50 12.51 8.40
C TRP A 360 2.43 13.12 7.34
N TYR A 361 3.72 13.30 7.67
CA TYR A 361 4.72 13.94 6.83
C TYR A 361 4.86 13.27 5.45
N PHE A 362 5.02 11.95 5.41
CA PHE A 362 5.19 11.22 4.15
C PHE A 362 3.89 11.11 3.34
N SER A 363 2.73 11.43 3.93
CA SER A 363 1.44 11.42 3.21
C SER A 363 1.13 12.73 2.51
N PHE A 364 1.98 13.76 2.63
CA PHE A 364 1.81 15.01 1.93
C PHE A 364 1.90 14.81 0.41
N MET A 365 0.84 15.11 -0.34
CA MET A 365 0.79 14.95 -1.80
C MET A 365 0.96 16.26 -2.59
N GLY A 366 1.20 17.39 -1.93
CA GLY A 366 1.42 18.70 -2.56
C GLY A 366 2.85 18.93 -3.07
N GLU A 367 3.14 20.15 -3.52
CA GLU A 367 4.46 20.52 -4.05
C GLU A 367 5.60 20.25 -3.06
N GLN A 368 6.62 19.52 -3.50
CA GLN A 368 7.78 19.15 -2.68
C GLN A 368 8.59 20.36 -2.15
N ARG A 369 8.45 21.54 -2.77
CA ARG A 369 9.04 22.79 -2.28
C ARG A 369 8.42 23.25 -0.96
N GLU A 370 7.18 22.85 -0.69
CA GLU A 370 6.45 23.18 0.53
C GLU A 370 6.96 22.39 1.75
N LEU A 371 7.54 21.22 1.53
CA LEU A 371 8.23 20.43 2.56
C LEU A 371 9.59 21.01 2.98
N GLN A 372 10.12 22.01 2.26
CA GLN A 372 11.43 22.63 2.55
C GLN A 372 11.38 23.58 3.77
N ALA A 373 10.20 23.82 4.34
CA ALA A 373 10.06 24.31 5.70
C ALA A 373 10.15 23.12 6.67
N THR A 374 11.39 22.78 7.03
CA THR A 374 11.86 21.81 8.05
C THR A 374 10.80 21.18 8.99
N PRO A 375 10.79 19.84 9.17
CA PRO A 375 10.24 19.26 10.41
C PRO A 375 10.99 19.82 11.62
N ALA A 376 10.25 20.31 12.60
CA ALA A 376 10.81 20.87 13.82
C ALA A 376 11.27 19.76 14.77
N HIS A 377 12.58 19.74 14.98
CA HIS A 377 13.42 18.98 15.92
C HIS A 377 14.06 17.68 15.39
N GLY A 378 15.38 17.50 15.46
CA GLY A 378 16.42 18.40 15.96
C GLY A 378 17.79 17.73 15.98
N VAL A 379 18.82 18.52 15.63
CA VAL A 379 20.26 18.33 15.88
C VAL A 379 20.94 17.13 15.19
N GLY A 380 21.46 17.38 13.98
CA GLY A 380 22.31 16.42 13.28
C GLY A 380 22.85 16.76 11.87
N LEU A 381 22.68 17.99 11.36
CA LEU A 381 23.27 18.52 10.11
C LEU A 381 22.90 17.82 8.76
N PRO A 382 22.95 18.57 7.64
CA PRO A 382 22.26 18.23 6.40
C PRO A 382 23.13 17.41 5.46
N TYR A 383 22.51 16.50 4.72
CA TYR A 383 23.06 16.12 3.40
C TYR A 383 22.06 16.48 2.30
N ARG A 384 22.30 17.65 1.71
CA ARG A 384 21.94 17.91 0.31
C ARG A 384 22.73 16.91 -0.53
N LEU A 385 22.07 15.91 -1.12
CA LEU A 385 22.56 15.37 -2.39
C LEU A 385 21.93 16.19 -3.51
N SER A 386 22.58 17.30 -3.81
CA SER A 386 22.48 17.92 -5.13
C SER A 386 23.10 16.98 -6.15
N ASN A 387 22.26 16.50 -7.07
CA ASN A 387 22.70 16.10 -8.39
C ASN A 387 23.47 17.26 -9.03
N GLN A 388 24.79 17.09 -9.21
CA GLN A 388 25.62 17.79 -10.19
C GLN A 388 26.97 17.07 -10.27
N CYS A 389 27.05 16.08 -11.15
CA CYS A 389 28.17 15.78 -12.05
C CYS A 389 27.69 14.76 -13.08
#